data_AF-A0A0W0XPK8-F1
#
_entry.id   AF-A0A0W0XPK8-F1
#
_cell.length_a   1.000
_cell.length_b   1.000
_cell.length_c   1.000
_cell.angle_alpha   90.00
_cell.angle_beta   90.00
_cell.angle_gamma   90.00
#
_symmetry.space_group_name_H-M   'P 1'
#
loop_
_entity.id
_entity.type
_entity.pdbx_description
1 polymer ?
#
loop_
_entity_poly.entity_id
_entity_poly.type
_entity_poly.pdbx_seq_one_letter_code
_entity_poly.pdbx_strand_id
1 'polypeptide(L)'
;MKGKLNYRFSDTDKGYDSAIEEGSEEYIAQGLTPFGYTAYSRFFGSEKVVRFVVKQPKPVYWRGDKDELHDERLVTKYLSRYEAELDKWNQIHPEHPATLAVNQGIRLILPFLPGKTLTSILYQFPSYLSKVGDQVAYCKIALAVFKEVRRVHELGFYHGDFKCDNLLINESHEGVYRAYFIDCDGLALRSSLGGTCPPEWQILNHLLDHSGVIKKQEESVFQDYVRLKTIDLALATTKVMDSELAAIRDELSQNGPTLLNVRSTVSEGYYYFIYGLLEDGKWGFTPLDREIVDSAKITSFSGKLQGPAAKAIVTQIEKQKGHSSLALDLAIRQLESAIDELELNLSFDQIRLA
;
A
#
# COMPACT_ATOMS: atom_id res chain seq x y z
N MET A 1 12.15 12.67 24.20
CA MET A 1 13.15 12.80 23.14
C MET A 1 13.75 11.42 22.91
N LYS A 2 13.55 10.78 21.75
CA LYS A 2 14.31 9.58 21.38
C LYS A 2 15.78 9.99 21.24
N GLY A 3 16.70 9.23 21.83
CA GLY A 3 18.13 9.51 21.75
C GLY A 3 18.62 9.47 20.30
N LYS A 4 19.73 10.16 20.00
CA LYS A 4 20.38 10.07 18.69
C LYS A 4 20.95 8.65 18.53
N LEU A 5 20.49 7.93 17.51
CA LEU A 5 21.05 6.63 17.14
C LEU A 5 22.48 6.81 16.63
N ASN A 6 23.42 6.09 17.22
CA ASN A 6 24.81 6.04 16.75
C ASN A 6 25.14 4.63 16.28
N TYR A 7 25.84 4.52 15.14
CA TYR A 7 26.33 3.25 14.64
C TYR A 7 27.83 3.17 14.86
N ARG A 8 28.28 2.15 15.59
CA ARG A 8 29.69 1.83 15.78
C ARG A 8 30.13 0.82 14.73
N PHE A 9 31.09 1.20 13.91
CA PHE A 9 31.70 0.31 12.94
C PHE A 9 32.55 -0.75 13.65
N SER A 10 32.68 -1.90 12.99
CA SER A 10 33.47 -3.02 13.51
C SER A 10 34.96 -2.71 13.39
N ASP A 11 35.71 -2.95 14.47
CA ASP A 11 37.16 -2.77 14.49
C ASP A 11 37.90 -4.04 14.01
N THR A 12 37.20 -5.18 13.93
CA THR A 12 37.76 -6.47 13.51
C THR A 12 37.52 -6.81 12.03
N ASP A 13 38.46 -7.53 11.40
CA ASP A 13 38.38 -7.94 9.98
C ASP A 13 37.17 -8.83 9.66
N LYS A 14 36.56 -9.40 10.70
CA LYS A 14 35.41 -10.29 10.55
C LYS A 14 34.07 -9.54 10.56
N GLY A 15 34.06 -8.24 10.91
CA GLY A 15 32.85 -7.42 10.83
C GLY A 15 31.82 -7.67 11.95
N TYR A 16 32.07 -8.54 12.93
CA TYR A 16 31.04 -9.03 13.86
C TYR A 16 30.82 -8.17 15.11
N ASP A 17 31.73 -7.22 15.40
CA ASP A 17 31.70 -6.35 16.59
C ASP A 17 31.06 -4.97 16.35
N SER A 18 30.45 -4.75 15.18
CA SER A 18 29.62 -3.56 14.96
C SER A 18 28.43 -3.53 15.92
N ALA A 19 28.04 -2.33 16.36
CA ALA A 19 26.92 -2.13 17.27
C ALA A 19 26.09 -0.89 16.92
N ILE A 20 24.85 -0.84 17.40
CA ILE A 20 23.99 0.35 17.40
C ILE A 20 23.81 0.77 18.85
N GLU A 21 24.00 2.05 19.14
CA GLU A 21 23.80 2.66 20.46
C GLU A 21 22.56 3.57 20.40
N GLU A 22 21.56 3.27 21.24
CA GLU A 22 20.36 4.09 21.44
C GLU A 22 20.25 4.47 22.92
N GLY A 23 20.72 5.67 23.28
CA GLY A 23 20.77 6.08 24.69
C GLY A 23 21.80 5.26 25.47
N SER A 24 21.35 4.48 26.47
CA SER A 24 22.20 3.57 27.26
C SER A 24 22.14 2.12 26.77
N GLU A 25 21.33 1.83 25.75
CA GLU A 25 21.19 0.48 25.20
C GLU A 25 22.16 0.28 24.03
N GLU A 26 22.77 -0.90 23.98
CA GLU A 26 23.64 -1.34 22.89
C GLU A 26 23.01 -2.57 22.21
N TYR A 27 22.94 -2.54 20.88
CA TYR A 27 22.45 -3.64 20.07
C TYR A 27 23.57 -4.18 19.20
N ILE A 28 23.76 -5.49 19.27
CA ILE A 28 24.85 -6.18 18.56
C ILE A 28 24.30 -6.95 17.36
N ALA A 29 25.18 -7.22 16.41
CA ALA A 29 24.85 -8.01 15.22
C ALA A 29 24.35 -9.41 15.60
N GLN A 30 23.24 -9.82 15.00
CA GLN A 30 22.60 -11.13 15.18
C GLN A 30 22.97 -12.06 14.03
N GLY A 31 23.24 -13.33 14.33
CA GLY A 31 23.68 -14.33 13.35
C GLY A 31 22.57 -14.92 12.47
N LEU A 32 21.30 -14.60 12.73
CA LEU A 32 20.15 -15.09 11.96
C LEU A 32 19.63 -13.98 11.04
N THR A 33 19.69 -14.22 9.73
CA THR A 33 18.99 -13.43 8.71
C THR A 33 17.56 -13.95 8.56
N PRO A 34 16.52 -13.24 9.03
CA PRO A 34 15.15 -13.53 8.62
C PRO A 34 15.01 -13.48 7.09
N PHE A 35 14.14 -14.33 6.54
CA PHE A 35 13.85 -14.43 5.11
C PHE A 35 13.43 -13.08 4.51
N GLY A 36 13.73 -12.87 3.22
CA GLY A 36 13.29 -11.70 2.44
C GLY A 36 14.31 -10.57 2.27
N TYR A 37 15.47 -10.62 2.93
CA TYR A 37 16.50 -9.59 2.82
C TYR A 37 17.71 -10.05 2.00
N THR A 38 18.35 -9.10 1.29
CA THR A 38 19.58 -9.39 0.54
C THR A 38 20.71 -9.78 1.50
N ALA A 39 21.70 -10.55 1.02
CA ALA A 39 22.88 -11.01 1.77
C ALA A 39 23.77 -9.88 2.37
N TYR A 40 23.40 -8.62 2.14
CA TYR A 40 24.09 -7.43 2.62
C TYR A 40 23.27 -6.66 3.67
N SER A 41 22.17 -7.23 4.16
CA SER A 41 21.44 -6.71 5.33
C SER A 41 21.96 -7.42 6.58
N ARG A 42 22.21 -6.64 7.64
CA ARG A 42 22.60 -7.15 8.96
C ARG A 42 21.52 -6.82 9.97
N PHE A 43 21.28 -7.72 10.91
CA PHE A 43 20.24 -7.56 11.91
C PHE A 43 20.89 -7.24 13.25
N PHE A 44 20.34 -6.29 13.98
CA PHE A 44 20.88 -5.84 15.27
C PHE A 44 19.81 -5.93 16.35
N GLY A 45 20.21 -6.39 17.53
CA GLY A 45 19.27 -6.66 18.61
C GLY A 45 19.94 -6.96 19.95
N SER A 46 19.12 -7.30 20.95
CA SER A 46 19.54 -7.76 22.28
C SER A 46 18.81 -9.07 22.63
N GLU A 47 19.48 -9.99 23.32
CA GLU A 47 18.93 -11.21 23.94
C GLU A 47 17.74 -11.90 23.21
N LYS A 48 17.84 -12.05 21.87
CA LYS A 48 16.88 -12.69 20.92
C LYS A 48 15.85 -11.79 20.23
N VAL A 49 15.81 -10.49 20.49
CA VAL A 49 14.90 -9.55 19.80
C VAL A 49 15.70 -8.70 18.81
N VAL A 50 15.41 -8.86 17.52
CA VAL A 50 15.92 -7.98 16.47
C VAL A 50 15.17 -6.65 16.53
N ARG A 51 15.92 -5.54 16.56
CA ARG A 51 15.39 -4.18 16.64
C ARG A 51 15.69 -3.34 15.41
N PHE A 52 16.78 -3.63 14.70
CA PHE A 52 17.16 -2.90 13.49
C PHE A 52 17.60 -3.84 12.37
N VAL A 53 17.34 -3.41 11.14
CA VAL A 53 17.95 -3.91 9.91
C VAL A 53 18.90 -2.84 9.40
N VAL A 54 20.14 -3.21 9.15
CA VAL A 54 21.15 -2.31 8.60
C VAL A 54 21.50 -2.77 7.20
N LYS A 55 21.19 -1.91 6.23
CA LYS A 55 21.66 -2.07 4.85
C LYS A 55 23.06 -1.48 4.74
N GLN A 56 23.96 -2.23 4.10
CA GLN A 56 25.29 -1.78 3.74
C GLN A 56 25.53 -1.91 2.23
N PRO A 57 26.41 -1.08 1.64
CA PRO A 57 26.79 -1.20 0.25
C PRO A 57 27.21 -2.61 -0.11
N LYS A 58 26.84 -3.06 -1.32
CA LYS A 58 27.36 -4.31 -1.87
C LYS A 58 28.84 -4.10 -2.24
N PRO A 59 29.80 -4.80 -1.60
CA PRO A 59 31.21 -4.75 -2.00
C PRO A 59 31.37 -5.34 -3.40
N VAL A 60 32.42 -4.92 -4.12
CA VAL A 60 32.66 -5.35 -5.51
C VAL A 60 33.05 -6.84 -5.54
N TYR A 61 33.69 -7.33 -4.48
CA TYR A 61 34.07 -8.72 -4.31
C TYR A 61 33.32 -9.37 -3.13
N TRP A 62 32.96 -10.65 -3.25
CA TRP A 62 32.19 -11.43 -2.25
C TRP A 62 32.86 -11.53 -0.86
N ARG A 63 34.12 -11.11 -0.77
CA ARG A 63 34.91 -10.95 0.46
C ARG A 63 35.70 -9.63 0.40
N GLY A 64 35.02 -8.52 0.13
CA GLY A 64 35.69 -7.21 0.10
C GLY A 64 36.41 -6.94 1.41
N ASP A 65 37.73 -6.72 1.32
CA ASP A 65 38.57 -6.30 2.43
C ASP A 65 37.99 -5.03 3.08
N LYS A 66 38.28 -4.85 4.38
CA LYS A 66 37.85 -3.74 5.25
C LYS A 66 37.93 -2.36 4.56
N ASP A 67 38.88 -2.19 3.66
CA ASP A 67 39.14 -0.97 2.91
C ASP A 67 38.01 -0.57 1.93
N GLU A 68 37.27 -1.51 1.35
CA GLU A 68 36.16 -1.18 0.44
C GLU A 68 34.97 -0.55 1.17
N LEU A 69 34.71 -0.93 2.42
CA LEU A 69 33.58 -0.40 3.20
C LEU A 69 33.85 1.00 3.78
N HIS A 70 35.12 1.42 3.80
CA HIS A 70 35.59 2.76 4.15
C HIS A 70 35.97 3.60 2.92
N ASP A 71 35.82 3.06 1.71
CA ASP A 71 36.12 3.76 0.46
C ASP A 71 35.16 4.94 0.25
N GLU A 72 35.70 6.15 0.26
CA GLU A 72 34.97 7.39 -0.01
C GLU A 72 34.21 7.35 -1.35
N ARG A 73 34.72 6.61 -2.35
CA ARG A 73 34.04 6.42 -3.64
C ARG A 73 32.79 5.56 -3.50
N LEU A 74 32.85 4.51 -2.66
CA LEU A 74 31.69 3.67 -2.38
C LEU A 74 30.64 4.44 -1.59
N VAL A 75 31.06 5.22 -0.59
CA VAL A 75 30.18 6.13 0.16
C VAL A 75 29.48 7.10 -0.79
N THR A 76 30.25 7.81 -1.63
CA THR A 76 29.71 8.79 -2.60
C THR A 76 28.73 8.15 -3.58
N LYS A 77 29.01 6.93 -4.06
CA LYS A 77 28.15 6.19 -4.99
C LYS A 77 26.79 5.81 -4.40
N TYR A 78 26.76 5.44 -3.12
CA TYR A 78 25.52 4.96 -2.47
C TYR A 78 24.78 6.04 -1.67
N LEU A 79 25.42 7.19 -1.40
CA LEU A 79 24.87 8.27 -0.59
C LEU A 79 23.50 8.72 -1.10
N SER A 80 23.42 9.17 -2.36
CA SER A 80 22.16 9.66 -2.94
C SER A 80 21.07 8.59 -2.98
N ARG A 81 21.44 7.32 -3.20
CA ARG A 81 20.50 6.19 -3.20
C ARG A 81 19.92 5.95 -1.81
N TYR A 82 20.77 5.92 -0.78
CA TYR A 82 20.31 5.68 0.59
C TYR A 82 19.62 6.90 1.21
N GLU A 83 19.98 8.12 0.82
CA GLU A 83 19.21 9.33 1.15
C GLU A 83 17.80 9.27 0.54
N ALA A 84 17.70 8.92 -0.75
CA ALA A 84 16.40 8.75 -1.40
C ALA A 84 15.57 7.62 -0.76
N GLU A 85 16.19 6.49 -0.42
CA GLU A 85 15.51 5.40 0.29
C GLU A 85 15.08 5.82 1.71
N LEU A 86 15.94 6.53 2.45
CA LEU A 86 15.63 7.08 3.78
C LEU A 86 14.41 7.99 3.73
N ASP A 87 14.35 8.92 2.77
CA ASP A 87 13.25 9.86 2.63
C ASP A 87 11.92 9.14 2.33
N LYS A 88 11.95 8.11 1.47
CA LYS A 88 10.78 7.28 1.15
C LYS A 88 10.34 6.44 2.35
N TRP A 89 11.29 5.82 3.04
CA TRP A 89 11.01 5.03 4.26
C TRP A 89 10.32 5.89 5.31
N ASN A 90 10.85 7.09 5.58
CA ASN A 90 10.31 7.98 6.60
C ASN A 90 8.92 8.53 6.24
N GLN A 91 8.58 8.61 4.95
CA GLN A 91 7.23 8.94 4.51
C GLN A 91 6.25 7.76 4.71
N ILE A 92 6.69 6.53 4.44
CA ILE A 92 5.85 5.33 4.54
C ILE A 92 5.70 4.85 6.00
N HIS A 93 6.73 5.02 6.81
CA HIS A 93 6.82 4.56 8.20
C HIS A 93 7.22 5.70 9.16
N PRO A 94 6.44 6.78 9.27
CA PRO A 94 6.81 7.95 10.09
C PRO A 94 6.96 7.63 11.58
N GLU A 95 6.26 6.62 12.08
CA GLU A 95 6.35 6.15 13.47
C GLU A 95 7.62 5.33 13.76
N HIS A 96 8.26 4.84 12.69
CA HIS A 96 9.47 4.02 12.71
C HIS A 96 10.56 4.66 11.83
N PRO A 97 11.05 5.87 12.17
CA PRO A 97 11.98 6.59 11.33
C PRO A 97 13.31 5.82 11.21
N ALA A 98 13.82 5.77 9.99
CA ALA A 98 15.15 5.29 9.67
C ALA A 98 16.21 6.38 9.91
N THR A 99 17.48 5.97 9.92
CA THR A 99 18.62 6.85 10.10
C THR A 99 19.75 6.44 9.17
N LEU A 100 20.49 7.42 8.66
CA LEU A 100 21.70 7.20 7.86
C LEU A 100 22.94 7.52 8.68
N ALA A 101 23.86 6.56 8.79
CA ALA A 101 25.18 6.77 9.37
C ALA A 101 26.22 6.87 8.24
N VAL A 102 27.03 7.93 8.26
CA VAL A 102 28.05 8.24 7.24
C VAL A 102 29.48 8.36 7.81
N ASN A 103 29.63 8.29 9.13
CA ASN A 103 30.92 8.48 9.80
C ASN A 103 31.74 7.19 9.70
N GLN A 104 32.79 7.16 8.86
CA GLN A 104 33.63 5.98 8.58
C GLN A 104 32.96 4.92 7.68
N GLY A 105 32.09 5.34 6.78
CA GLY A 105 31.37 4.47 5.84
C GLY A 105 29.88 4.75 5.86
N ILE A 106 29.12 4.14 4.95
CA ILE A 106 27.68 4.41 4.83
C ILE A 106 26.83 3.21 5.29
N ARG A 107 25.85 3.46 6.16
CA ARG A 107 24.88 2.47 6.66
C ARG A 107 23.49 3.09 6.74
N LEU A 108 22.53 2.48 6.05
CA LEU A 108 21.12 2.81 6.19
C LEU A 108 20.52 1.91 7.28
N ILE A 109 20.13 2.51 8.40
CA ILE A 109 19.62 1.84 9.59
C ILE A 109 18.10 1.97 9.60
N LEU A 110 17.42 0.85 9.42
CA LEU A 110 15.96 0.75 9.38
C LEU A 110 15.47 0.08 10.67
N PRO A 111 14.41 0.59 11.32
CA PRO A 111 13.75 -0.17 12.38
C PRO A 111 13.24 -1.52 11.87
N PHE A 112 13.38 -2.56 12.68
CA PHE A 112 12.85 -3.88 12.36
C PHE A 112 11.32 -3.87 12.56
N LEU A 113 10.58 -3.93 11.46
CA LEU A 113 9.13 -3.98 11.51
C LEU A 113 8.65 -5.40 11.90
N PRO A 114 7.53 -5.52 12.62
CA PRO A 114 7.02 -6.82 13.04
C PRO A 114 6.42 -7.60 11.87
N GLY A 115 6.38 -8.92 12.02
CA GLY A 115 5.74 -9.83 11.07
C GLY A 115 6.72 -10.76 10.34
N LYS A 116 6.18 -11.53 9.40
CA LYS A 116 6.94 -12.43 8.51
C LYS A 116 6.65 -12.07 7.06
N THR A 117 7.52 -12.44 6.13
CA THR A 117 7.29 -12.14 4.71
C THR A 117 5.98 -12.77 4.22
N LEU A 118 5.25 -12.11 3.32
CA LEU A 118 4.02 -12.63 2.75
C LEU A 118 4.26 -14.01 2.13
N THR A 119 5.39 -14.21 1.44
CA THR A 119 5.81 -15.53 0.94
C THR A 119 5.77 -16.61 2.03
N SER A 120 6.40 -16.34 3.18
CA SER A 120 6.47 -17.30 4.29
C SER A 120 5.12 -17.58 4.95
N ILE A 121 4.20 -16.62 4.90
CA ILE A 121 2.82 -16.79 5.38
C ILE A 121 2.02 -17.62 4.38
N LEU A 122 2.08 -17.29 3.09
CA LEU A 122 1.33 -17.98 2.04
C LEU A 122 1.71 -19.46 1.94
N TYR A 123 2.98 -19.83 2.18
CA TYR A 123 3.42 -21.23 2.22
C TYR A 123 2.76 -22.09 3.31
N GLN A 124 2.11 -21.47 4.31
CA GLN A 124 1.40 -22.19 5.36
C GLN A 124 0.00 -22.64 4.92
N PHE A 125 -0.52 -22.06 3.83
CA PHE A 125 -1.82 -22.42 3.28
C PHE A 125 -1.71 -23.60 2.31
N PRO A 126 -2.70 -24.51 2.31
CA PRO A 126 -2.77 -25.55 1.30
C PRO A 126 -2.98 -24.92 -0.09
N SER A 127 -2.59 -25.63 -1.14
CA SER A 127 -2.82 -25.21 -2.54
C SER A 127 -4.31 -25.04 -2.89
N TYR A 128 -5.20 -25.57 -2.05
CA TYR A 128 -6.64 -25.39 -2.14
C TYR A 128 -7.22 -25.17 -0.74
N LEU A 129 -7.86 -24.01 -0.53
CA LEU A 129 -8.45 -23.63 0.75
C LEU A 129 -9.79 -24.34 0.95
N SER A 130 -9.79 -25.56 1.51
CA SER A 130 -11.02 -26.34 1.74
C SER A 130 -11.67 -26.11 3.10
N LYS A 131 -10.95 -25.54 4.07
CA LYS A 131 -11.47 -25.22 5.40
C LYS A 131 -11.88 -23.76 5.48
N VAL A 132 -13.08 -23.48 5.99
CA VAL A 132 -13.61 -22.11 6.14
C VAL A 132 -12.68 -21.24 7.00
N GLY A 133 -12.09 -21.78 8.06
CA GLY A 133 -11.11 -21.05 8.89
C GLY A 133 -9.87 -20.60 8.10
N ASP A 134 -9.32 -21.48 7.25
CA ASP A 134 -8.17 -21.15 6.40
C ASP A 134 -8.57 -20.09 5.34
N GLN A 135 -9.79 -20.18 4.79
CA GLN A 135 -10.32 -19.18 3.86
C GLN A 135 -10.44 -17.80 4.52
N VAL A 136 -10.99 -17.72 5.74
CA VAL A 136 -11.08 -16.45 6.49
C VAL A 136 -9.71 -15.85 6.74
N ALA A 137 -8.77 -16.65 7.27
CA ALA A 137 -7.41 -16.18 7.55
C ALA A 137 -6.74 -15.66 6.27
N TYR A 138 -6.85 -16.41 5.16
CA TYR A 138 -6.33 -15.99 3.87
C TYR A 138 -6.95 -14.67 3.39
N CYS A 139 -8.27 -14.53 3.46
CA CYS A 139 -8.97 -13.30 3.06
C CYS A 139 -8.53 -12.11 3.91
N LYS A 140 -8.34 -12.28 5.22
CA LYS A 140 -7.86 -11.21 6.12
C LYS A 140 -6.41 -10.81 5.82
N ILE A 141 -5.55 -11.77 5.47
CA ILE A 141 -4.17 -11.48 5.03
C ILE A 141 -4.18 -10.71 3.70
N ALA A 142 -4.96 -11.17 2.72
CA ALA A 142 -5.13 -10.47 1.45
C ALA A 142 -5.64 -9.04 1.70
N LEU A 143 -6.67 -8.88 2.53
CA LEU A 143 -7.22 -7.57 2.88
C LEU A 143 -6.17 -6.64 3.49
N ALA A 144 -5.31 -7.15 4.37
CA ALA A 144 -4.21 -6.38 4.95
C ALA A 144 -3.21 -5.91 3.87
N VAL A 145 -2.86 -6.78 2.91
CA VAL A 145 -1.99 -6.42 1.77
C VAL A 145 -2.63 -5.34 0.91
N PHE A 146 -3.90 -5.50 0.52
CA PHE A 146 -4.60 -4.52 -0.29
C PHE A 146 -4.70 -3.15 0.41
N LYS A 147 -4.99 -3.12 1.71
CA LYS A 147 -5.03 -1.90 2.51
C LYS A 147 -3.67 -1.19 2.56
N GLU A 148 -2.57 -1.94 2.69
CA GLU A 148 -1.22 -1.37 2.69
C GLU A 148 -0.81 -0.85 1.30
N VAL A 149 -1.15 -1.55 0.22
CA VAL A 149 -0.95 -1.03 -1.16
C VAL A 149 -1.72 0.27 -1.36
N ARG A 150 -3.00 0.31 -0.97
CA ARG A 150 -3.79 1.54 -1.06
C ARG A 150 -3.13 2.69 -0.29
N ARG A 151 -2.70 2.44 0.95
CA ARG A 151 -2.04 3.46 1.79
C ARG A 151 -0.78 4.02 1.13
N VAL A 152 0.06 3.17 0.54
CA VAL A 152 1.27 3.64 -0.17
C VAL A 152 0.94 4.41 -1.45
N HIS A 153 -0.10 4.00 -2.18
CA HIS A 153 -0.60 4.75 -3.33
C HIS A 153 -1.16 6.12 -2.94
N GLU A 154 -1.80 6.24 -1.77
CA GLU A 154 -2.28 7.51 -1.21
C GLU A 154 -1.13 8.43 -0.80
N LEU A 155 0.06 7.89 -0.53
CA LEU A 155 1.27 8.69 -0.35
C LEU A 155 1.93 9.11 -1.68
N GLY A 156 1.34 8.75 -2.83
CA GLY A 156 1.83 9.10 -4.16
C GLY A 156 2.91 8.15 -4.70
N PHE A 157 3.09 6.98 -4.09
CA PHE A 157 4.09 6.00 -4.50
C PHE A 157 3.48 4.72 -5.06
N TYR A 158 4.27 4.00 -5.85
CA TYR A 158 4.10 2.56 -6.10
C TYR A 158 5.44 1.86 -5.88
N HIS A 159 5.38 0.59 -5.52
CA HIS A 159 6.49 -0.29 -5.21
C HIS A 159 7.11 -0.87 -6.50
N GLY A 160 8.13 -0.20 -7.05
CA GLY A 160 8.77 -0.59 -8.31
C GLY A 160 9.53 -1.92 -8.29
N ASP A 161 9.68 -2.57 -7.12
CA ASP A 161 10.15 -3.95 -6.96
C ASP A 161 9.14 -4.77 -6.14
N PHE A 162 7.86 -4.73 -6.51
CA PHE A 162 6.80 -5.43 -5.76
C PHE A 162 6.95 -6.95 -5.86
N LYS A 163 7.19 -7.58 -4.72
CA LYS A 163 7.24 -9.05 -4.56
C LYS A 163 6.78 -9.42 -3.16
N CYS A 164 6.30 -10.65 -2.99
CA CYS A 164 5.79 -11.14 -1.69
C CYS A 164 6.83 -11.07 -0.56
N ASP A 165 8.13 -11.11 -0.89
CA ASP A 165 9.19 -10.96 0.11
C ASP A 165 9.37 -9.52 0.61
N ASN A 166 8.90 -8.52 -0.14
CA ASN A 166 8.94 -7.10 0.23
C ASN A 166 7.70 -6.65 1.01
N LEU A 167 6.87 -7.59 1.45
CA LEU A 167 5.73 -7.36 2.33
C LEU A 167 5.88 -8.18 3.60
N LEU A 168 5.83 -7.54 4.76
CA LEU A 168 5.73 -8.22 6.05
C LEU A 168 4.27 -8.24 6.50
N ILE A 169 3.81 -9.41 6.94
CA ILE A 169 2.49 -9.60 7.54
C ILE A 169 2.68 -9.84 9.03
N ASN A 170 2.15 -8.92 9.82
CA ASN A 170 2.07 -9.05 11.27
C ASN A 170 0.64 -9.43 11.66
N GLU A 171 0.49 -10.55 12.35
CA GLU A 171 -0.75 -10.90 13.02
C GLU A 171 -0.70 -10.32 14.44
N SER A 172 -1.60 -9.40 14.76
CA SER A 172 -1.82 -8.96 16.13
C SER A 172 -2.73 -9.93 16.89
N HIS A 173 -3.06 -9.60 18.13
CA HIS A 173 -4.04 -10.36 18.90
C HIS A 173 -5.37 -10.48 18.14
N GLU A 174 -6.03 -11.63 18.27
CA GLU A 174 -7.38 -11.92 17.74
C GLU A 174 -7.52 -12.00 16.21
N GLY A 175 -6.46 -12.37 15.49
CA GLY A 175 -6.54 -12.65 14.05
C GLY A 175 -6.70 -11.41 13.17
N VAL A 176 -6.28 -10.24 13.68
CA VAL A 176 -6.18 -9.01 12.91
C VAL A 176 -4.79 -8.95 12.26
N TYR A 177 -4.76 -8.79 10.94
CA TYR A 177 -3.51 -8.74 10.18
C TYR A 177 -3.19 -7.31 9.75
N ARG A 178 -1.90 -6.96 9.80
CA ARG A 178 -1.35 -5.72 9.24
C ARG A 178 -0.20 -6.04 8.31
N ALA A 179 -0.24 -5.47 7.11
CA ALA A 179 0.87 -5.56 6.17
C ALA A 179 1.78 -4.33 6.29
N TYR A 180 3.06 -4.51 6.02
CA TYR A 180 4.06 -3.45 5.95
C TYR A 180 4.93 -3.63 4.71
N PHE A 181 5.10 -2.57 3.95
CA PHE A 181 6.14 -2.54 2.92
C PHE A 181 7.54 -2.45 3.51
N ILE A 182 8.47 -3.22 2.93
CA ILE A 182 9.91 -3.09 3.18
C ILE A 182 10.64 -2.94 1.84
N ASP A 183 11.91 -2.57 1.88
CA ASP A 183 12.73 -2.33 0.69
C ASP A 183 12.23 -1.15 -0.17
N CYS A 184 12.38 0.06 0.37
CA CYS A 184 11.84 1.29 -0.20
C CYS A 184 12.67 1.87 -1.36
N ASP A 185 13.81 1.27 -1.69
CA ASP A 185 14.69 1.74 -2.75
C ASP A 185 14.00 1.79 -4.12
N GLY A 186 13.19 0.76 -4.42
CA GLY A 186 12.44 0.62 -5.66
C GLY A 186 11.16 1.46 -5.76
N LEU A 187 10.74 2.17 -4.70
CA LEU A 187 9.53 2.99 -4.77
C LEU A 187 9.72 4.12 -5.79
N ALA A 188 8.70 4.34 -6.60
CA ALA A 188 8.68 5.38 -7.61
C ALA A 188 7.39 6.21 -7.49
N LEU A 189 7.45 7.45 -7.99
CA LEU A 189 6.30 8.36 -7.98
C LEU A 189 5.21 7.83 -8.90
N ARG A 190 3.96 7.81 -8.43
CA ARG A 190 2.83 7.30 -9.22
C ARG A 190 2.62 8.09 -10.52
N SER A 191 2.96 9.38 -10.55
CA SER A 191 2.95 10.19 -11.77
C SER A 191 3.85 9.63 -12.89
N SER A 192 4.86 8.80 -12.58
CA SER A 192 5.70 8.17 -13.61
C SER A 192 5.02 7.00 -14.33
N LEU A 193 3.87 6.51 -13.84
CA LEU A 193 3.13 5.42 -14.49
C LEU A 193 2.34 5.87 -15.72
N GLY A 194 2.07 7.16 -15.90
CA GLY A 194 1.36 7.69 -17.08
C GLY A 194 0.03 6.97 -17.37
N GLY A 195 -0.74 6.65 -16.33
CA GLY A 195 -2.01 5.93 -16.44
C GLY A 195 -1.91 4.40 -16.63
N THR A 196 -0.72 3.81 -16.53
CA THR A 196 -0.55 2.35 -16.54
C THR A 196 -0.89 1.72 -15.19
N CYS A 197 -1.28 0.45 -15.21
CA CYS A 197 -1.57 -0.30 -13.99
C CYS A 197 -0.28 -0.52 -13.19
N PRO A 198 -0.26 -0.26 -11.87
CA PRO A 198 0.91 -0.51 -11.05
C PRO A 198 1.34 -1.99 -11.10
N PRO A 199 2.66 -2.28 -11.07
CA PRO A 199 3.18 -3.64 -11.12
C PRO A 199 2.63 -4.55 -10.02
N GLU A 200 2.17 -3.97 -8.91
CA GLU A 200 1.56 -4.65 -7.77
C GLU A 200 0.36 -5.51 -8.15
N TRP A 201 -0.37 -5.10 -9.20
CA TRP A 201 -1.64 -5.70 -9.57
C TRP A 201 -1.54 -7.18 -9.92
N GLN A 202 -0.38 -7.66 -10.39
CA GLN A 202 -0.19 -9.08 -10.71
C GLN A 202 -0.31 -9.96 -9.46
N ILE A 203 0.39 -9.60 -8.39
CA ILE A 203 0.33 -10.33 -7.11
C ILE A 203 -1.02 -10.10 -6.43
N LEU A 204 -1.59 -8.90 -6.52
CA LEU A 204 -2.90 -8.61 -5.96
C LEU A 204 -4.02 -9.45 -6.60
N ASN A 205 -4.03 -9.59 -7.93
CA ASN A 205 -4.98 -10.50 -8.60
C ASN A 205 -4.78 -11.95 -8.16
N HIS A 206 -3.53 -12.39 -8.03
CA HIS A 206 -3.24 -13.74 -7.56
C HIS A 206 -3.82 -13.99 -6.15
N LEU A 207 -3.67 -13.03 -5.23
CA LEU A 207 -4.27 -13.10 -3.90
C LEU A 207 -5.81 -13.13 -3.96
N LEU A 208 -6.44 -12.29 -4.80
CA LEU A 208 -7.89 -12.32 -4.96
C LEU A 208 -8.37 -13.66 -5.52
N ASP A 209 -7.76 -14.16 -6.58
CA ASP A 209 -8.17 -15.41 -7.22
C ASP A 209 -8.07 -16.60 -6.24
N HIS A 210 -7.02 -16.63 -5.41
CA HIS A 210 -6.80 -17.71 -4.44
C HIS A 210 -7.65 -17.59 -3.17
N SER A 211 -8.19 -16.40 -2.88
CA SER A 211 -9.07 -16.20 -1.74
C SER A 211 -10.39 -16.97 -1.85
N GLY A 212 -10.74 -17.47 -3.04
CA GLY A 212 -12.00 -18.18 -3.27
C GLY A 212 -13.22 -17.25 -3.23
N VAL A 213 -13.00 -15.93 -3.12
CA VAL A 213 -14.02 -14.91 -3.35
C VAL A 213 -14.44 -15.01 -4.81
N ILE A 214 -15.47 -15.82 -5.05
CA ILE A 214 -16.19 -15.82 -6.32
C ILE A 214 -16.53 -14.37 -6.58
N LYS A 215 -16.28 -13.87 -7.80
CA LYS A 215 -16.82 -12.60 -8.31
C LYS A 215 -18.36 -12.67 -8.36
N LYS A 216 -19.01 -12.92 -7.24
CA LYS A 216 -20.47 -12.92 -7.09
C LYS A 216 -20.89 -11.52 -7.45
N GLN A 217 -21.60 -11.48 -8.58
CA GLN A 217 -22.21 -10.34 -9.24
C GLN A 217 -21.57 -9.00 -8.86
N GLU A 218 -20.50 -8.69 -9.60
CA GLU A 218 -20.15 -7.34 -10.06
C GLU A 218 -21.27 -6.30 -9.78
N GLU A 219 -22.49 -6.55 -10.28
CA GLU A 219 -23.68 -5.70 -10.16
C GLU A 219 -24.10 -5.24 -8.75
N SER A 220 -23.98 -6.03 -7.67
CA SER A 220 -24.41 -5.60 -6.31
C SER A 220 -23.34 -4.79 -5.60
N VAL A 221 -22.07 -5.20 -5.69
CA VAL A 221 -20.93 -4.46 -5.12
C VAL A 221 -20.83 -3.07 -5.76
N PHE A 222 -21.18 -2.93 -7.04
CA PHE A 222 -21.16 -1.65 -7.74
C PHE A 222 -22.22 -0.65 -7.28
N GLN A 223 -23.39 -1.11 -6.81
CA GLN A 223 -24.51 -0.23 -6.45
C GLN A 223 -24.27 0.55 -5.14
N ASP A 224 -23.39 0.05 -4.27
CA ASP A 224 -23.07 0.68 -2.98
C ASP A 224 -21.66 1.29 -2.93
N TYR A 225 -20.90 1.19 -4.02
CA TYR A 225 -19.48 1.57 -4.06
C TYR A 225 -19.22 3.00 -4.53
N VAL A 226 -19.87 3.40 -5.63
CA VAL A 226 -19.84 4.80 -6.06
C VAL A 226 -20.98 5.50 -5.36
N ARG A 227 -20.67 6.27 -4.31
CA ARG A 227 -21.66 7.17 -3.71
C ARG A 227 -22.06 8.17 -4.80
N LEU A 228 -23.35 8.24 -5.10
CA LEU A 228 -23.89 9.33 -5.89
C LEU A 228 -24.29 10.44 -4.93
N LYS A 229 -23.63 11.58 -5.03
CA LYS A 229 -24.04 12.79 -4.32
C LYS A 229 -24.51 13.81 -5.35
N THR A 230 -25.78 14.20 -5.26
CA THR A 230 -26.32 15.29 -6.06
C THR A 230 -26.15 16.59 -5.29
N ILE A 231 -25.61 17.61 -5.96
CA ILE A 231 -25.41 18.94 -5.38
C ILE A 231 -25.94 19.97 -6.34
N ASP A 232 -26.76 20.87 -5.83
CA ASP A 232 -27.27 22.01 -6.58
C ASP A 232 -26.27 23.17 -6.47
N LEU A 233 -25.74 23.63 -7.61
CA LEU A 233 -24.87 24.81 -7.68
C LEU A 233 -25.53 25.89 -8.54
N ALA A 234 -25.42 27.14 -8.08
CA ALA A 234 -25.82 28.33 -8.84
C ALA A 234 -24.73 28.71 -9.83
N LEU A 235 -24.62 27.91 -10.90
CA LEU A 235 -23.61 28.09 -11.93
C LEU A 235 -24.04 29.17 -12.93
N ALA A 236 -23.42 30.35 -12.86
CA ALA A 236 -23.63 31.40 -13.84
C ALA A 236 -23.05 31.04 -15.23
N THR A 237 -22.20 30.02 -15.29
CA THR A 237 -21.50 29.55 -16.49
C THR A 237 -21.77 28.08 -16.77
N THR A 238 -21.63 27.67 -18.04
CA THR A 238 -21.73 26.25 -18.45
C THR A 238 -20.54 25.39 -18.02
N LYS A 239 -19.62 25.95 -17.23
CA LYS A 239 -18.41 25.31 -16.73
C LYS A 239 -18.40 25.43 -15.22
N VAL A 240 -18.14 24.32 -14.53
CA VAL A 240 -17.90 24.27 -13.09
C VAL A 240 -16.41 24.48 -12.85
N MET A 241 -16.06 25.40 -11.97
CA MET A 241 -14.70 25.70 -11.55
C MET A 241 -14.33 24.87 -10.31
N ASP A 242 -13.07 24.46 -10.20
CA ASP A 242 -12.57 23.71 -9.03
C ASP A 242 -12.80 24.43 -7.70
N SER A 243 -12.81 25.76 -7.72
CA SER A 243 -13.11 26.60 -6.55
C SER A 243 -14.55 26.45 -6.07
N GLU A 244 -15.50 26.19 -6.97
CA GLU A 244 -16.91 25.95 -6.64
C GLU A 244 -17.09 24.58 -5.99
N LEU A 245 -16.28 23.60 -6.40
CA LEU A 245 -16.27 22.26 -5.82
C LEU A 245 -15.37 22.16 -4.56
N ALA A 246 -14.55 23.17 -4.27
CA ALA A 246 -13.64 23.14 -3.13
C ALA A 246 -14.37 23.05 -1.78
N ALA A 247 -15.52 23.73 -1.66
CA ALA A 247 -16.31 23.81 -0.43
C ALA A 247 -16.88 22.46 0.02
N ILE A 248 -17.02 21.50 -0.90
CA ILE A 248 -17.61 20.18 -0.63
C ILE A 248 -16.54 19.09 -0.52
N ARG A 249 -15.26 19.39 -0.76
CA ARG A 249 -14.16 18.40 -0.70
C ARG A 249 -14.08 17.74 0.67
N ASP A 250 -14.20 18.53 1.74
CA ASP A 250 -14.14 18.03 3.12
C ASP A 250 -15.32 17.09 3.41
N GLU A 251 -16.49 17.32 2.82
CA GLU A 251 -17.67 16.44 2.93
C GLU A 251 -17.55 15.15 2.10
N LEU A 252 -16.68 15.14 1.09
CA LEU A 252 -16.45 13.99 0.19
C LEU A 252 -15.28 13.12 0.67
N SER A 253 -14.49 13.59 1.63
CA SER A 253 -13.25 12.98 2.13
C SER A 253 -13.42 11.66 2.91
N GLN A 254 -14.53 10.94 2.78
CA GLN A 254 -14.78 9.72 3.53
C GLN A 254 -15.21 8.52 2.66
N ASN A 255 -14.41 7.45 2.75
CA ASN A 255 -14.68 6.08 2.30
C ASN A 255 -14.99 5.87 0.79
N GLY A 256 -14.05 6.28 -0.07
CA GLY A 256 -13.98 5.85 -1.47
C GLY A 256 -14.33 6.94 -2.50
N PRO A 257 -14.12 6.66 -3.80
CA PRO A 257 -14.42 7.61 -4.86
C PRO A 257 -15.93 7.91 -4.96
N THR A 258 -16.27 9.19 -5.10
CA THR A 258 -17.65 9.68 -5.17
C THR A 258 -17.95 10.21 -6.56
N LEU A 259 -18.99 9.69 -7.22
CA LEU A 259 -19.53 10.30 -8.43
C LEU A 259 -20.46 11.42 -8.00
N LEU A 260 -20.10 12.63 -8.39
CA LEU A 260 -20.80 13.83 -8.04
C LEU A 260 -21.65 14.28 -9.23
N ASN A 261 -22.94 14.44 -9.00
CA ASN A 261 -23.86 15.01 -9.96
C ASN A 261 -24.14 16.47 -9.57
N VAL A 262 -23.59 17.42 -10.32
CA VAL A 262 -23.82 18.84 -10.14
C VAL A 262 -24.99 19.27 -11.02
N ARG A 263 -26.07 19.73 -10.39
CA ARG A 263 -27.19 20.35 -11.10
C ARG A 263 -27.01 21.86 -11.11
N SER A 264 -27.06 22.46 -12.29
CA SER A 264 -27.14 23.91 -12.42
C SER A 264 -28.57 24.37 -12.13
N THR A 265 -28.70 25.28 -11.16
CA THR A 265 -29.98 25.93 -10.84
C THR A 265 -30.32 27.08 -11.81
N VAL A 266 -29.38 27.46 -12.68
CA VAL A 266 -29.51 28.59 -13.62
C VAL A 266 -29.74 28.13 -15.06
N SER A 267 -29.04 27.06 -15.49
CA SER A 267 -29.09 26.55 -16.87
C SER A 267 -29.83 25.23 -17.02
N GLU A 268 -30.36 24.67 -15.93
CA GLU A 268 -31.00 23.34 -15.85
C GLU A 268 -30.14 22.15 -16.34
N GLY A 269 -28.83 22.35 -16.52
CA GLY A 269 -27.88 21.32 -16.95
C GLY A 269 -27.37 20.43 -15.80
N TYR A 270 -26.92 19.22 -16.14
CA TYR A 270 -26.27 18.28 -15.24
C TYR A 270 -24.78 18.11 -15.62
N TYR A 271 -23.90 18.07 -14.63
CA TYR A 271 -22.47 17.85 -14.80
C TYR A 271 -22.02 16.74 -13.87
N TYR A 272 -21.10 15.88 -14.32
CA TYR A 272 -20.62 14.74 -13.54
C TYR A 272 -19.12 14.86 -13.28
N PHE A 273 -18.71 14.57 -12.05
CA PHE A 273 -17.31 14.58 -11.62
C PHE A 273 -17.03 13.36 -10.76
N ILE A 274 -15.83 12.80 -10.83
CA ILE A 274 -15.39 11.81 -9.84
C ILE A 274 -14.43 12.49 -8.87
N TYR A 275 -14.81 12.52 -7.60
CA TYR A 275 -13.90 12.84 -6.52
C TYR A 275 -13.19 11.54 -6.10
N GLY A 276 -11.88 11.46 -6.30
CA GLY A 276 -11.08 10.25 -6.07
C GLY A 276 -9.60 10.55 -5.89
N LEU A 277 -8.80 9.50 -5.70
CA LEU A 277 -7.35 9.62 -5.49
C LEU A 277 -6.60 10.00 -6.78
N LEU A 278 -5.98 11.17 -6.79
CA LEU A 278 -5.19 11.73 -7.89
C LEU A 278 -3.80 11.07 -7.99
N GLU A 279 -3.07 11.37 -9.07
CA GLU A 279 -1.71 10.87 -9.31
C GLU A 279 -0.70 11.34 -8.25
N ASP A 280 -0.92 12.51 -7.64
CA ASP A 280 -0.07 13.04 -6.57
C ASP A 280 -0.43 12.50 -5.18
N GLY A 281 -1.29 11.49 -5.10
CA GLY A 281 -1.74 10.87 -3.85
C GLY A 281 -2.80 11.68 -3.10
N LYS A 282 -3.21 12.86 -3.59
CA LYS A 282 -4.27 13.65 -2.93
C LYS A 282 -5.64 13.25 -3.42
N TRP A 283 -6.64 13.39 -2.56
CA TRP A 283 -8.04 13.28 -2.96
C TRP A 283 -8.50 14.55 -3.67
N GLY A 284 -9.08 14.41 -4.86
CA GLY A 284 -9.49 15.53 -5.69
C GLY A 284 -10.42 15.13 -6.83
N PHE A 285 -10.85 16.11 -7.62
CA PHE A 285 -11.66 15.85 -8.80
C PHE A 285 -10.77 15.37 -9.93
N THR A 286 -11.09 14.22 -10.50
CA THR A 286 -10.34 13.69 -11.64
C THR A 286 -10.88 14.30 -12.93
N PRO A 287 -10.04 14.51 -13.97
CA PRO A 287 -10.47 14.89 -15.32
C PRO A 287 -11.20 13.76 -16.04
N LEU A 288 -11.97 12.94 -15.31
CA LEU A 288 -12.71 11.82 -15.85
C LEU A 288 -13.88 12.40 -16.66
N ASP A 289 -13.52 12.84 -17.86
CA ASP A 289 -14.21 13.82 -18.66
C ASP A 289 -15.44 13.22 -19.35
N ARG A 290 -16.27 14.14 -19.87
CA ARG A 290 -17.46 13.99 -20.72
C ARG A 290 -17.63 12.68 -21.48
N GLU A 291 -16.56 12.08 -21.99
CA GLU A 291 -16.58 10.82 -22.75
C GLU A 291 -17.21 9.65 -21.97
N ILE A 292 -17.06 9.59 -20.63
CA ILE A 292 -17.73 8.59 -19.79
C ILE A 292 -19.24 8.87 -19.67
N VAL A 293 -19.61 10.13 -19.55
CA VAL A 293 -21.02 10.59 -19.44
C VAL A 293 -21.75 10.41 -20.77
N ASP A 294 -21.07 10.74 -21.88
CA ASP A 294 -21.57 10.63 -23.25
C ASP A 294 -21.71 9.16 -23.65
N SER A 295 -20.72 8.31 -23.31
CA SER A 295 -20.79 6.86 -23.59
C SER A 295 -21.82 6.13 -22.74
N ALA A 296 -22.04 6.55 -21.49
CA ALA A 296 -23.09 6.02 -20.62
C ALA A 296 -24.48 6.64 -20.89
N LYS A 297 -24.59 7.59 -21.83
CA LYS A 297 -25.83 8.28 -22.23
C LYS A 297 -26.61 8.88 -21.05
N ILE A 298 -25.89 9.46 -20.09
CA ILE A 298 -26.51 9.98 -18.86
C ILE A 298 -27.00 11.41 -19.11
N THR A 299 -28.24 11.54 -19.60
CA THR A 299 -28.81 12.84 -20.02
C THR A 299 -29.50 13.60 -18.89
N SER A 300 -29.94 12.91 -17.84
CA SER A 300 -30.44 13.47 -16.58
C SER A 300 -30.53 12.33 -15.57
N PHE A 301 -30.12 12.56 -14.32
CA PHE A 301 -30.30 11.55 -13.30
C PHE A 301 -30.60 12.13 -11.93
N SER A 302 -31.60 11.55 -11.27
CA SER A 302 -31.89 11.73 -9.86
C SER A 302 -32.25 10.35 -9.30
N GLY A 303 -31.50 9.84 -8.32
CA GLY A 303 -31.71 8.49 -7.73
C GLY A 303 -30.43 7.66 -7.60
N LYS A 304 -30.54 6.35 -7.29
CA LYS A 304 -29.41 5.38 -7.31
C LYS A 304 -29.14 4.89 -8.74
N LEU A 305 -27.89 4.90 -9.19
CA LEU A 305 -27.48 4.36 -10.50
C LEU A 305 -27.94 2.89 -10.63
N GLN A 306 -28.71 2.59 -11.68
CA GLN A 306 -29.17 1.22 -11.94
C GLN A 306 -28.27 0.49 -12.95
N GLY A 307 -28.20 -0.84 -12.77
CA GLY A 307 -27.23 -1.81 -13.30
C GLY A 307 -26.40 -1.39 -14.53
N PRO A 308 -27.00 -1.19 -15.71
CA PRO A 308 -26.23 -0.98 -16.95
C PRO A 308 -25.37 0.29 -16.95
N ALA A 309 -25.85 1.39 -16.35
CA ALA A 309 -25.14 2.66 -16.31
C ALA A 309 -24.02 2.65 -15.25
N ALA A 310 -24.28 2.07 -14.08
CA ALA A 310 -23.24 1.82 -13.06
C ALA A 310 -22.12 0.96 -13.65
N LYS A 311 -22.48 -0.12 -14.33
CA LYS A 311 -21.54 -1.04 -14.96
C LYS A 311 -20.69 -0.35 -16.04
N ALA A 312 -21.30 0.48 -16.89
CA ALA A 312 -20.56 1.22 -17.91
C ALA A 312 -19.55 2.22 -17.30
N ILE A 313 -19.94 2.96 -16.27
CA ILE A 313 -19.05 3.88 -15.55
C ILE A 313 -17.87 3.12 -14.92
N VAL A 314 -18.16 2.02 -14.20
CA VAL A 314 -17.13 1.20 -13.55
C VAL A 314 -16.19 0.59 -14.59
N THR A 315 -16.73 -0.04 -15.63
CA THR A 315 -15.92 -0.62 -16.73
C THR A 315 -15.02 0.43 -17.39
N GLN A 316 -15.46 1.67 -17.51
CA GLN A 316 -14.65 2.73 -18.11
C GLN A 316 -13.56 3.22 -17.14
N ILE A 317 -13.84 3.33 -15.84
CA ILE A 317 -12.82 3.61 -14.82
C ILE A 317 -11.78 2.47 -14.77
N GLU A 318 -12.23 1.21 -14.86
CA GLU A 318 -11.37 0.02 -14.95
C GLU A 318 -10.52 0.02 -16.23
N LYS A 319 -11.11 0.37 -17.38
CA LYS A 319 -10.41 0.48 -18.67
C LYS A 319 -9.35 1.56 -18.69
N GLN A 320 -9.56 2.65 -17.96
CA GLN A 320 -8.58 3.73 -17.89
C GLN A 320 -7.31 3.36 -17.11
N LYS A 321 -7.26 2.20 -16.41
CA LYS A 321 -6.08 1.54 -15.78
C LYS A 321 -5.17 2.39 -14.87
N GLY A 322 -5.34 3.71 -14.82
CA GLY A 322 -4.64 4.66 -13.95
C GLY A 322 -5.39 4.95 -12.65
N HIS A 323 -6.66 4.53 -12.54
CA HIS A 323 -7.43 4.55 -11.30
C HIS A 323 -7.15 3.30 -10.45
N SER A 324 -5.88 3.07 -10.13
CA SER A 324 -5.43 2.00 -9.22
C SER A 324 -6.21 2.01 -7.90
N SER A 325 -6.62 3.20 -7.44
CA SER A 325 -7.49 3.38 -6.28
C SER A 325 -8.84 2.67 -6.43
N LEU A 326 -9.52 2.77 -7.59
CA LEU A 326 -10.86 2.19 -7.75
C LEU A 326 -10.80 0.66 -7.69
N ALA A 327 -9.87 0.05 -8.42
CA ALA A 327 -9.74 -1.40 -8.47
C ALA A 327 -9.29 -1.98 -7.11
N LEU A 328 -8.36 -1.31 -6.43
CA LEU A 328 -7.93 -1.66 -5.07
C LEU A 328 -9.09 -1.59 -4.08
N ASP A 329 -9.86 -0.50 -4.09
CA ASP A 329 -10.98 -0.31 -3.16
C ASP A 329 -12.13 -1.30 -3.41
N LEU A 330 -12.42 -1.66 -4.67
CA LEU A 330 -13.37 -2.73 -5.00
C LEU A 330 -12.92 -4.08 -4.44
N ALA A 331 -11.65 -4.42 -4.66
CA ALA A 331 -11.07 -5.65 -4.14
C ALA A 331 -11.07 -5.70 -2.61
N ILE A 332 -10.76 -4.59 -1.94
CA ILE A 332 -10.87 -4.45 -0.48
C ILE A 332 -12.29 -4.78 -0.01
N ARG A 333 -13.31 -4.20 -0.65
CA ARG A 333 -14.72 -4.44 -0.27
C ARG A 333 -15.18 -5.86 -0.55
N GLN A 334 -14.74 -6.45 -1.67
CA GLN A 334 -15.01 -7.85 -1.98
C GLN A 334 -14.43 -8.77 -0.90
N LEU A 335 -13.20 -8.51 -0.46
CA LEU A 335 -12.57 -9.24 0.63
C LEU A 335 -13.31 -9.03 1.96
N GLU A 336 -13.69 -7.80 2.31
CA GLU A 336 -14.46 -7.50 3.52
C GLU A 336 -15.81 -8.25 3.53
N SER A 337 -16.59 -8.16 2.44
CA SER A 337 -17.87 -8.87 2.31
C SER A 337 -17.69 -10.38 2.39
N ALA A 338 -16.62 -10.93 1.82
CA ALA A 338 -16.35 -12.35 1.88
C ALA A 338 -15.96 -12.82 3.28
N ILE A 339 -15.17 -12.02 4.00
CA ILE A 339 -14.83 -12.30 5.41
C ILE A 339 -16.11 -12.37 6.23
N ASP A 340 -17.00 -11.38 6.09
CA ASP A 340 -18.29 -11.35 6.81
C ASP A 340 -19.14 -12.61 6.51
N GLU A 341 -19.27 -12.99 5.22
CA GLU A 341 -20.00 -14.21 4.82
C GLU A 341 -19.39 -15.48 5.43
N LEU A 342 -18.06 -15.62 5.40
CA LEU A 342 -17.35 -16.79 5.88
C LEU A 342 -17.37 -16.90 7.41
N GLU A 343 -17.24 -15.79 8.12
CA GLU A 343 -17.31 -15.73 9.59
C GLU A 343 -18.72 -16.05 10.10
N LEU A 344 -19.77 -15.59 9.41
CA LEU A 344 -21.15 -16.00 9.68
C LEU A 344 -21.29 -17.53 9.56
N ASN A 345 -20.77 -18.13 8.50
CA ASN A 345 -20.83 -19.59 8.31
C ASN A 345 -20.09 -20.37 9.40
N LEU A 346 -18.91 -19.89 9.83
CA LEU A 346 -18.17 -20.46 10.95
C LEU A 346 -18.97 -20.44 12.26
N SER A 347 -19.66 -19.33 12.54
CA SER A 347 -20.49 -19.21 13.74
C SER A 347 -21.66 -20.18 13.75
N PHE A 348 -22.30 -20.43 12.59
CA PHE A 348 -23.40 -21.37 12.47
C PHE A 348 -22.96 -22.84 12.63
N ASP A 349 -21.79 -23.20 12.09
CA ASP A 349 -21.25 -24.55 12.22
C ASP A 349 -20.83 -24.87 13.68
N GLN A 350 -20.30 -23.87 14.40
CA GLN A 350 -19.99 -24.02 15.83
C GLN A 350 -21.24 -24.22 16.70
N ILE A 351 -22.34 -23.53 16.36
CA ILE A 351 -23.63 -23.69 17.05
C ILE A 351 -24.26 -25.06 16.77
N ARG A 352 -24.07 -25.63 15.56
CA ARG A 352 -24.61 -26.95 15.20
C ARG A 352 -23.88 -28.13 15.84
N LEU A 353 -22.63 -27.93 16.25
CA LEU A 353 -21.77 -28.97 16.83
C LEU A 353 -21.77 -28.95 18.38
N ALA A 354 -22.35 -27.91 19.00
CA ALA A 354 -22.60 -27.79 20.43
C ALA A 354 -24.00 -28.29 20.78
#